data_AF-A0A7S2CZU5-F1
#
_entry.id   AF-A0A7S2CZU5-F1
#
_cell.length_a   1.000
_cell.length_b   1.000
_cell.length_c   1.000
_cell.angle_alpha   90.00
_cell.angle_beta   90.00
_cell.angle_gamma   90.00
#
_symmetry.space_group_name_H-M   'P 1'
#
loop_
_entity.id
_entity.type
_entity.pdbx_description
1 polymer ?
#
loop_
_entity_poly.entity_id
_entity_poly.type
_entity_poly.pdbx_seq_one_letter_code
_entity_poly.pdbx_strand_id
1 'polypeptide(L)'
;RRSPTLLAQSTPIQVGDFEVLHSVVITKYYDMAEKTLDQAHLADRDNDEVAHAYVFYKRWVHLVCDVIPKHNSYRDPRYQIHKASVQGQMRTVNVALEQLIMRMDVVAEEHAQKHAEKRAAHEERPKLQREDLRAAEAAAAVAAAAE
;
A
#
# COMPACT_ATOMS: atom_id res chain seq x y z
N ARG A 1 22.66 39.90 1.88
CA ARG A 1 22.75 38.65 1.07
C ARG A 1 21.78 37.66 1.69
N ARG A 2 20.62 37.42 1.07
CA ARG A 2 19.65 36.40 1.51
C ARG A 2 19.68 35.28 0.47
N SER A 3 19.97 34.06 0.89
CA SER A 3 19.95 32.87 0.05
C SER A 3 18.50 32.54 -0.33
N PRO A 4 18.19 32.18 -1.59
CA PRO A 4 16.88 31.66 -1.93
C PRO A 4 16.82 30.17 -1.56
N THR A 5 15.96 29.84 -0.60
CA THR A 5 15.53 28.46 -0.34
C THR A 5 14.76 27.97 -1.56
N LEU A 6 15.34 27.05 -2.30
CA LEU A 6 14.64 26.33 -3.37
C LEU A 6 13.60 25.42 -2.72
N LEU A 7 12.33 25.83 -2.79
CA LEU A 7 11.19 24.94 -2.56
C LEU A 7 11.27 23.85 -3.63
N ALA A 8 11.65 22.65 -3.23
CA ALA A 8 11.52 21.46 -4.06
C ALA A 8 10.03 21.27 -4.37
N GLN A 9 9.62 21.71 -5.56
CA GLN A 9 8.32 21.38 -6.12
C GLN A 9 8.30 19.87 -6.33
N SER A 10 7.57 19.16 -5.49
CA SER A 10 7.23 17.76 -5.72
C SER A 10 6.35 17.71 -6.96
N THR A 11 6.94 17.48 -8.13
CA THR A 11 6.17 17.14 -9.33
C THR A 11 5.37 15.88 -9.00
N PRO A 12 4.04 15.89 -9.13
CA PRO A 12 3.26 14.67 -9.00
C PRO A 12 3.83 13.67 -10.01
N ILE A 13 4.20 12.48 -9.54
CA ILE A 13 4.62 11.38 -10.40
C ILE A 13 3.42 11.12 -11.31
N GLN A 14 3.51 11.55 -12.57
CA GLN A 14 2.56 11.16 -13.61
C GLN A 14 2.73 9.66 -13.79
N VAL A 15 1.88 8.90 -13.11
CA VAL A 15 1.66 7.48 -13.44
C VAL A 15 1.21 7.50 -14.89
N GLY A 16 2.08 7.02 -15.79
CA GLY A 16 1.95 7.23 -17.23
C GLY A 16 0.54 6.97 -17.74
N ASP A 17 0.02 7.90 -18.53
CA ASP A 17 -1.30 7.78 -19.15
C ASP A 17 -1.33 6.49 -19.96
N PHE A 18 -2.14 5.52 -19.52
CA PHE A 18 -2.38 4.30 -20.30
C PHE A 18 -3.19 4.68 -21.53
N GLU A 19 -2.50 4.89 -22.66
CA GLU A 19 -3.14 5.07 -23.95
C GLU A 19 -3.82 3.77 -24.39
N VAL A 20 -5.06 3.90 -24.88
CA VAL A 20 -5.82 2.76 -25.40
C VAL A 20 -5.27 2.39 -26.77
N LEU A 21 -4.83 1.15 -26.92
CA LEU A 21 -4.42 0.59 -28.20
C LEU A 21 -5.65 0.14 -28.98
N HIS A 22 -6.16 1.00 -29.86
CA HIS A 22 -7.33 0.71 -30.71
C HIS A 22 -7.11 -0.41 -31.74
N SER A 23 -5.87 -0.88 -31.90
CA SER A 23 -5.53 -2.06 -32.71
C SER A 23 -5.85 -3.38 -32.00
N VAL A 24 -5.98 -3.36 -30.67
CA VAL A 24 -6.33 -4.53 -29.86
C VAL A 24 -7.85 -4.66 -29.80
N VAL A 25 -8.37 -5.88 -29.88
CA VAL A 25 -9.83 -6.10 -29.78
C VAL A 25 -10.31 -5.76 -28.37
N ILE A 26 -11.41 -4.99 -28.26
CA ILE A 26 -11.94 -4.52 -26.97
C ILE A 26 -12.23 -5.66 -25.98
N THR A 27 -12.56 -6.86 -26.45
CA THR A 27 -12.75 -8.04 -25.60
C THR A 27 -11.52 -8.35 -24.77
N LYS A 28 -10.30 -8.10 -25.27
CA LYS A 28 -9.07 -8.28 -24.50
C LYS A 28 -8.97 -7.34 -23.30
N TYR A 29 -9.51 -6.13 -23.39
CA TYR A 29 -9.56 -5.23 -22.25
C TYR A 29 -10.55 -5.71 -21.18
N TYR A 30 -11.67 -6.31 -21.59
CA TYR A 30 -12.59 -6.97 -20.67
C TYR A 30 -11.95 -8.21 -20.03
N ASP A 31 -11.28 -9.07 -20.80
CA ASP A 31 -10.51 -10.22 -20.28
C ASP A 31 -9.45 -9.77 -19.26
N MET A 32 -8.77 -8.65 -19.52
CA MET A 32 -7.79 -8.06 -18.61
C MET A 32 -8.45 -7.54 -17.33
N ALA A 33 -9.61 -6.90 -17.43
CA ALA A 33 -10.36 -6.45 -16.26
C ALA A 33 -10.75 -7.67 -15.40
N GLU A 34 -11.33 -8.72 -15.98
CA GLU A 34 -11.70 -9.93 -15.24
C GLU A 34 -10.49 -10.55 -14.50
N LYS A 35 -9.37 -10.75 -15.20
CA LYS A 35 -8.14 -11.27 -14.58
C LYS A 35 -7.60 -10.37 -13.47
N THR A 36 -7.68 -9.05 -13.64
CA THR A 36 -7.23 -8.09 -12.62
C THR A 36 -8.12 -8.17 -11.38
N LEU A 37 -9.42 -8.39 -11.56
CA LEU A 37 -10.36 -8.56 -10.46
C LEU A 37 -10.12 -9.89 -9.72
N ASP A 38 -9.86 -10.98 -10.44
CA ASP A 38 -9.50 -12.27 -9.84
C ASP A 38 -8.21 -12.15 -9.00
N GLN A 39 -7.20 -11.44 -9.50
CA GLN A 39 -5.97 -11.14 -8.76
C GLN A 39 -6.26 -10.31 -7.50
N ALA A 40 -7.17 -9.33 -7.59
CA ALA A 40 -7.58 -8.54 -6.44
C ALA A 40 -8.21 -9.42 -5.37
N HIS A 41 -9.16 -10.29 -5.74
CA HIS A 41 -9.81 -11.21 -4.82
C HIS A 41 -8.85 -12.22 -4.19
N LEU A 42 -7.88 -12.72 -4.97
CA LEU A 42 -6.85 -13.62 -4.45
C LEU A 42 -5.99 -12.94 -3.39
N ALA A 43 -5.49 -11.73 -3.68
CA ALA A 43 -4.68 -10.95 -2.76
C ALA A 43 -5.48 -10.48 -1.53
N ASP A 44 -6.78 -10.20 -1.69
CA ASP A 44 -7.65 -9.74 -0.60
C ASP A 44 -7.95 -10.87 0.41
N ARG A 45 -8.04 -12.11 -0.08
CA ARG A 45 -8.19 -13.29 0.77
C ARG A 45 -6.94 -13.56 1.61
N ASP A 46 -5.78 -13.28 1.03
CA ASP A 46 -4.49 -13.47 1.67
C ASP A 46 -4.17 -12.20 2.48
N ASN A 47 -4.64 -12.13 3.74
CA ASN A 47 -4.63 -10.92 4.60
C ASN A 47 -3.26 -10.22 4.78
N ASP A 48 -2.14 -10.85 4.40
CA ASP A 48 -0.81 -10.24 4.40
C ASP A 48 -0.55 -9.35 3.17
N GLU A 49 -1.42 -9.41 2.15
CA GLU A 49 -1.26 -8.74 0.86
C GLU A 49 -2.26 -7.59 0.63
N VAL A 50 -2.73 -6.95 1.70
CA VAL A 50 -3.70 -5.83 1.67
C VAL A 50 -3.30 -4.74 0.66
N ALA A 51 -2.00 -4.41 0.59
CA ALA A 51 -1.48 -3.42 -0.36
C ALA A 51 -1.58 -3.89 -1.83
N HIS A 52 -1.33 -5.16 -2.13
CA HIS A 52 -1.48 -5.70 -3.48
C HIS A 52 -2.96 -5.75 -3.88
N ALA A 53 -3.83 -6.20 -2.98
CA ALA A 53 -5.28 -6.20 -3.20
C ALA A 53 -5.77 -4.80 -3.58
N TYR A 54 -5.34 -3.78 -2.83
CA TYR A 54 -5.68 -2.37 -3.10
C TYR A 54 -5.22 -1.91 -4.50
N VAL A 55 -3.97 -2.24 -4.88
CA VAL A 55 -3.43 -1.90 -6.20
C VAL A 55 -4.24 -2.58 -7.32
N PHE A 56 -4.58 -3.86 -7.17
CA PHE A 56 -5.36 -4.58 -8.18
C PHE A 56 -6.78 -4.04 -8.31
N TYR A 57 -7.49 -3.78 -7.22
CA TYR A 57 -8.82 -3.16 -7.28
C TYR A 57 -8.76 -1.77 -7.93
N LYS A 58 -7.76 -0.93 -7.58
CA LYS A 58 -7.58 0.37 -8.26
C LYS A 58 -7.29 0.22 -9.74
N ARG A 59 -6.46 -0.75 -10.13
CA ARG A 59 -6.16 -1.03 -11.53
C ARG A 59 -7.40 -1.47 -12.29
N TRP A 60 -8.24 -2.28 -11.67
CA TRP A 60 -9.53 -2.68 -12.23
C TRP A 60 -10.44 -1.46 -12.46
N VAL A 61 -10.58 -0.59 -11.46
CA VAL A 61 -11.37 0.65 -11.58
C VAL A 61 -10.85 1.51 -12.73
N HIS A 62 -9.54 1.69 -12.82
CA HIS A 62 -8.92 2.44 -13.92
C HIS A 62 -9.24 1.82 -15.30
N LEU A 63 -9.13 0.49 -15.43
CA LEU A 63 -9.47 -0.20 -16.67
C LEU A 63 -10.93 0.03 -17.08
N VAL A 64 -11.87 -0.11 -16.12
CA VAL A 64 -13.31 -0.09 -16.41
C VAL A 64 -13.85 1.34 -16.57
N CYS A 65 -13.34 2.31 -15.83
CA CYS A 65 -13.83 3.68 -15.83
C CYS A 65 -13.08 4.58 -16.83
N ASP A 66 -11.78 4.35 -17.02
CA ASP A 66 -10.94 5.30 -17.78
C ASP A 66 -10.45 4.72 -19.12
N VAL A 67 -10.09 3.44 -19.17
CA VAL A 67 -9.45 2.82 -20.35
C VAL A 67 -10.49 2.27 -21.32
N ILE A 68 -11.31 1.31 -20.90
CA ILE A 68 -12.32 0.65 -21.75
C ILE A 68 -13.27 1.65 -22.42
N PRO A 69 -13.81 2.67 -21.73
CA PRO A 69 -14.74 3.62 -22.33
C PRO A 69 -14.17 4.47 -23.47
N LYS A 70 -12.84 4.62 -23.52
CA LYS A 70 -12.15 5.36 -24.58
C LYS A 70 -11.93 4.52 -25.85
N HIS A 71 -12.12 3.21 -25.79
CA HIS A 71 -11.93 2.33 -26.95
C HIS A 71 -12.96 2.60 -28.07
N ASN A 72 -12.52 2.61 -29.33
CA ASN A 72 -13.38 2.92 -30.50
C ASN A 72 -14.65 2.04 -30.59
N SER A 73 -14.54 0.75 -30.26
CA SER A 73 -15.66 -0.21 -30.24
C SER A 73 -16.49 -0.20 -28.94
N TYR A 74 -16.25 0.70 -27.99
CA TYR A 74 -16.95 0.68 -26.68
C TYR A 74 -18.47 0.87 -26.81
N ARG A 75 -18.92 1.65 -27.80
CA ARG A 75 -20.34 1.90 -28.05
C ARG A 75 -21.02 0.82 -28.89
N ASP A 76 -20.29 -0.20 -29.35
CA ASP A 76 -20.85 -1.28 -30.16
C ASP A 76 -21.79 -2.16 -29.31
N PRO A 77 -23.06 -2.36 -29.73
CA PRO A 77 -24.01 -3.21 -29.04
C PRO A 77 -23.53 -4.64 -28.78
N ARG A 78 -22.60 -5.17 -29.59
CA ARG A 78 -22.04 -6.52 -29.43
C ARG A 78 -21.37 -6.74 -28.08
N TYR A 79 -20.89 -5.67 -27.42
CA TYR A 79 -20.17 -5.75 -26.14
C TYR A 79 -21.00 -5.30 -24.94
N GLN A 80 -22.31 -5.11 -25.09
CA GLN A 80 -23.23 -4.71 -24.02
C GLN A 80 -23.17 -5.67 -22.82
N ILE A 81 -23.08 -6.98 -23.07
CA ILE A 81 -23.01 -8.00 -22.01
C ILE A 81 -21.74 -7.83 -21.17
N HIS A 82 -20.59 -7.62 -21.81
CA HIS A 82 -19.31 -7.42 -21.11
C HIS A 82 -19.35 -6.12 -20.29
N LYS A 83 -19.92 -5.06 -20.86
CA LYS A 83 -20.12 -3.79 -20.16
C LYS A 83 -21.01 -3.95 -18.91
N ALA A 84 -22.13 -4.66 -19.05
CA ALA A 84 -23.02 -4.93 -17.92
C ALA A 84 -22.34 -5.76 -16.82
N SER A 85 -21.55 -6.77 -17.21
CA SER A 85 -20.77 -7.60 -16.28
C SER A 85 -19.83 -6.75 -15.42
N VAL A 86 -18.97 -5.93 -16.04
CA VAL A 86 -18.02 -5.10 -15.28
C VAL A 86 -18.72 -4.02 -14.46
N GLN A 87 -19.79 -3.40 -14.98
CA GLN A 87 -20.54 -2.40 -14.24
C GLN A 87 -21.27 -2.99 -13.02
N GLY A 88 -21.72 -4.25 -13.10
CA GLY A 88 -22.34 -4.96 -11.99
C GLY A 88 -21.42 -5.15 -10.79
N GLN A 89 -20.11 -5.25 -11.02
CA GLN A 89 -19.10 -5.43 -9.96
C GLN A 89 -18.70 -4.13 -9.24
N MET A 90 -19.04 -2.96 -9.82
CA MET A 90 -18.55 -1.67 -9.35
C MET A 90 -18.86 -1.40 -7.87
N ARG A 91 -20.09 -1.72 -7.43
CA ARG A 91 -20.47 -1.53 -6.03
C ARG A 91 -19.64 -2.40 -5.09
N THR A 92 -19.45 -3.66 -5.44
CA THR A 92 -18.66 -4.62 -4.65
C THR A 92 -17.21 -4.16 -4.54
N VAL A 93 -16.62 -3.72 -5.65
CA VAL A 93 -15.24 -3.22 -5.70
C VAL A 93 -15.07 -1.95 -4.86
N ASN A 94 -16.01 -1.01 -4.93
CA ASN A 94 -15.94 0.21 -4.11
C ASN A 94 -15.98 -0.11 -2.61
N VAL A 95 -16.87 -1.00 -2.18
CA VAL A 95 -16.94 -1.44 -0.78
C VAL A 95 -15.65 -2.14 -0.36
N ALA A 96 -15.09 -3.01 -1.20
CA ALA A 96 -13.83 -3.68 -0.92
C ALA A 96 -12.65 -2.69 -0.78
N LEU A 97 -12.60 -1.67 -1.64
CA LEU A 97 -11.60 -0.61 -1.57
C LEU A 97 -11.69 0.19 -0.27
N GLU A 98 -12.90 0.56 0.16
CA GLU A 98 -13.11 1.25 1.44
C GLU A 98 -12.62 0.40 2.62
N GLN A 99 -12.95 -0.89 2.63
CA GLN A 99 -12.50 -1.82 3.66
C GLN A 99 -10.98 -2.06 3.64
N LEU A 100 -10.36 -2.08 2.46
CA LEU A 100 -8.91 -2.21 2.32
C LEU A 100 -8.19 -0.98 2.87
N ILE A 101 -8.68 0.23 2.59
CA ILE A 101 -8.10 1.46 3.15
C ILE A 101 -8.10 1.40 4.68
N MET A 102 -9.24 1.04 5.29
CA MET A 102 -9.33 0.88 6.75
C MET A 102 -8.35 -0.16 7.29
N ARG A 103 -8.20 -1.31 6.61
CA ARG A 103 -7.22 -2.35 7.00
C ARG A 103 -5.78 -1.86 6.86
N MET A 104 -5.46 -1.11 5.80
CA MET A 104 -4.13 -0.55 5.59
C MET A 104 -3.76 0.46 6.67
N ASP A 105 -4.71 1.30 7.12
CA ASP A 105 -4.47 2.25 8.20
C ASP A 105 -4.10 1.52 9.50
N VAL A 106 -4.81 0.45 9.85
CA VAL A 106 -4.48 -0.40 11.01
C VAL A 106 -3.09 -1.04 10.88
N VAL A 107 -2.78 -1.63 9.72
CA VAL A 107 -1.46 -2.23 9.49
C VAL A 107 -0.34 -1.20 9.58
N ALA A 108 -0.57 0.02 9.10
CA ALA A 108 0.40 1.12 9.20
C ALA A 108 0.63 1.54 10.66
N GLU A 109 -0.43 1.63 11.48
CA GLU A 109 -0.33 1.90 12.92
C GLU A 109 0.44 0.81 13.65
N GLU A 110 0.14 -0.48 13.39
CA GLU A 110 0.86 -1.61 13.99
C GLU A 110 2.34 -1.61 13.62
N HIS A 111 2.68 -1.32 12.37
CA HIS A 111 4.06 -1.19 11.93
C HIS A 111 4.77 -0.04 12.66
N ALA A 112 4.11 1.11 12.79
CA ALA A 112 4.64 2.27 13.49
C ALA A 112 4.91 1.97 14.98
N GLN A 113 3.97 1.29 15.66
CA GLN A 113 4.13 0.85 17.05
C GLN A 113 5.30 -0.11 17.21
N LYS A 114 5.41 -1.16 16.39
CA LYS A 114 6.54 -2.10 16.42
C LYS A 114 7.88 -1.40 16.19
N HIS A 115 7.93 -0.40 15.31
CA HIS A 115 9.14 0.40 15.09
C HIS A 115 9.47 1.29 16.30
N ALA A 116 8.47 1.88 16.96
CA ALA A 116 8.66 2.67 18.18
C ALA A 116 9.16 1.82 19.34
N GLU A 117 8.58 0.64 19.56
CA GLU A 117 9.02 -0.32 20.60
C GLU A 117 10.47 -0.76 20.38
N LYS A 118 10.85 -1.09 19.14
CA LYS A 118 12.24 -1.44 18.80
C LYS A 118 13.21 -0.29 19.10
N ARG A 119 12.81 0.96 18.88
CA ARG A 119 13.63 2.14 19.20
C ARG A 119 13.75 2.33 20.72
N ALA A 120 12.65 2.24 21.45
CA ALA A 120 12.64 2.34 22.91
C ALA A 120 13.53 1.25 23.55
N ALA A 121 13.39 -0.01 23.12
CA ALA A 121 14.20 -1.12 23.62
C ALA A 121 15.70 -0.95 23.31
N HIS A 122 16.04 -0.33 22.18
CA HIS A 122 17.42 -0.01 21.82
C HIS A 122 18.01 1.14 22.67
N GLU A 123 17.20 2.11 23.09
CA GLU A 123 17.63 3.22 23.94
C GLU A 123 17.76 2.86 25.42
N GLU A 124 16.95 1.92 25.92
CA GLU A 124 17.00 1.48 27.33
C GLU A 124 18.12 0.46 27.61
N ARG A 125 18.44 -0.42 26.65
CA ARG A 125 19.54 -1.38 26.76
C ARG A 125 20.89 -0.80 27.22
N PRO A 126 21.40 0.31 26.66
CA PRO A 126 22.67 0.89 27.09
C PRO A 126 22.59 1.61 28.44
N LYS A 127 21.40 2.01 28.90
CA LYS A 127 21.19 2.62 30.22
C LYS A 127 21.26 1.55 31.31
N LEU A 128 20.54 0.44 31.13
CA LEU A 128 20.58 -0.73 32.01
C LEU A 128 21.99 -1.30 32.13
N GLN A 129 22.69 -1.50 31.01
CA GLN A 129 24.08 -1.99 31.04
C GLN A 129 25.04 -1.05 31.79
N ARG A 130 24.84 0.27 31.70
CA ARG A 130 25.64 1.25 32.46
C ARG A 130 25.33 1.25 33.94
N GLU A 131 24.08 1.06 34.33
CA GLU A 131 23.67 0.97 35.73
C GLU A 131 24.18 -0.34 36.35
N ASP A 132 24.09 -1.46 35.64
CA ASP A 132 24.64 -2.76 36.06
C ASP A 132 26.17 -2.70 36.24
N LEU A 133 26.88 -2.05 35.30
CA LEU A 133 28.33 -1.84 35.42
C LEU A 133 28.70 -0.98 36.64
N ARG A 134 27.97 0.12 36.89
CA ARG A 134 28.20 0.96 38.08
C ARG A 134 27.89 0.22 39.38
N ALA A 135 26.83 -0.58 39.41
CA ALA A 135 26.48 -1.39 40.58
C ALA A 135 27.55 -2.45 40.87
N ALA A 136 28.08 -3.10 39.83
CA ALA A 136 29.18 -4.04 39.95
C ALA A 136 30.49 -3.36 40.44
N GLU A 137 30.83 -2.19 39.89
CA GLU A 137 31.98 -1.39 40.34
C GLU A 137 31.84 -0.94 41.80
N ALA A 138 30.65 -0.48 42.21
CA ALA A 138 30.38 -0.11 43.59
C ALA A 138 30.49 -1.30 44.56
N ALA A 139 29.95 -2.47 44.18
CA ALA A 139 30.06 -3.68 45.00
C ALA A 139 31.52 -4.15 45.14
N ALA A 140 32.30 -4.10 44.06
CA ALA A 140 33.73 -4.44 44.09
C ALA A 140 34.53 -3.46 44.98
N ALA A 141 34.22 -2.16 44.92
CA ALA A 141 34.86 -1.16 45.77
C ALA A 141 34.54 -1.35 47.26
N VAL A 142 33.30 -1.72 47.60
CA VAL A 142 32.91 -2.03 48.97
C VAL A 142 33.59 -3.30 49.49
N ALA A 143 33.72 -4.33 48.66
CA ALA A 143 34.43 -5.56 49.02
C ALA A 143 35.93 -5.31 49.25
N ALA A 144 36.57 -4.50 48.41
CA ALA A 144 37.99 -4.15 48.54
C ALA A 144 38.29 -3.23 49.74
N ALA A 145 37.31 -2.46 50.23
CA ALA A 145 37.45 -1.62 51.42
C ALA A 145 37.21 -2.39 52.74
N ALA A 146 36.74 -3.64 52.65
CA ALA A 146 36.48 -4.51 53.80
C ALA A 146 37.62 -5.51 54.09
N GLU A 147 38.64 -5.56 53.24
CA GLU A 147 39.95 -6.22 53.50
C GLU A 147 40.96 -5.23 54.13
#